data_AF-A0AAW5YY30-F1
#
_entry.id   AF-A0AAW5YY30-F1
#
_cell.length_a   1.000
_cell.length_b   1.000
_cell.length_c   1.000
_cell.angle_alpha   90.00
_cell.angle_beta   90.00
_cell.angle_gamma   90.00
#
_symmetry.space_group_name_H-M   'P 1'
#
loop_
_entity.id
_entity.type
_entity.pdbx_description
1 polymer ?
#
loop_
_entity_poly.entity_id
_entity_poly.type
_entity_poly.pdbx_seq_one_letter_code
_entity_poly.pdbx_strand_id
1 'polypeptide(L)'
;MPGLYNRLALREYFPNYSKQEVGVAMIDLDDFKRFNDNYGHAYGDLVLTRLSRYLQKDSMNEHLRCYRYGGDEILIIASGLEDGDFVKNCRFFKLNMLN
;
A
#
# COMPACT_ATOMS: atom_id res chain seq x y z
N MET A 1 -10.78 8.68 3.90
CA MET A 1 -9.89 7.99 4.86
C MET A 1 -8.49 8.61 4.76
N PRO A 2 -7.89 9.10 5.85
CA PRO A 2 -6.63 9.82 5.80
C PRO A 2 -5.43 8.87 5.72
N GLY A 3 -4.46 9.16 4.86
CA GLY A 3 -3.12 8.57 4.91
C GLY A 3 -2.54 8.11 3.57
N LEU A 4 -3.36 7.51 2.69
CA LEU A 4 -2.90 7.07 1.36
C LEU A 4 -3.44 7.99 0.27
N TYR A 5 -2.67 8.13 -0.81
CA TYR A 5 -3.16 8.77 -2.02
C TYR A 5 -4.32 7.97 -2.59
N ASN A 6 -5.34 8.63 -3.13
CA ASN A 6 -6.45 7.92 -3.78
C ASN A 6 -6.11 7.54 -5.22
N ARG A 7 -6.99 6.76 -5.86
CA ARG A 7 -6.84 6.35 -7.28
C ARG A 7 -6.76 7.53 -8.25
N LEU A 8 -7.37 8.67 -7.93
CA LEU A 8 -7.25 9.88 -8.76
C LEU A 8 -5.82 10.43 -8.71
N ALA A 9 -5.24 10.55 -7.52
CA ALA A 9 -3.85 10.97 -7.33
C ALA A 9 -2.88 9.99 -8.00
N LEU A 10 -3.15 8.67 -7.98
CA LEU A 10 -2.35 7.71 -8.76
C LEU A 10 -2.32 8.11 -10.24
N ARG A 11 -3.47 8.43 -10.84
CA ARG A 11 -3.55 8.84 -12.25
C ARG A 11 -2.77 10.11 -12.53
N GLU A 12 -2.78 11.06 -11.60
CA GLU A 12 -2.03 12.32 -11.71
C GLU A 12 -0.51 12.11 -11.61
N TYR A 13 -0.06 11.21 -10.74
CA TYR A 13 1.37 10.93 -10.56
C TYR A 13 1.92 9.89 -11.53
N PHE A 14 1.07 9.07 -12.16
CA PHE A 14 1.49 7.98 -13.05
C PHE A 14 2.48 8.42 -14.15
N PRO A 15 2.31 9.58 -14.81
CA PRO A 15 3.28 10.06 -15.81
C PRO A 15 4.70 10.21 -15.28
N ASN A 16 4.88 10.48 -13.98
CA ASN A 16 6.20 10.64 -13.36
C ASN A 16 6.99 9.33 -13.30
N TYR A 17 6.31 8.18 -13.39
CA TYR A 17 6.94 6.86 -13.39
C TYR A 17 7.30 6.36 -14.79
N SER A 18 6.78 6.98 -15.85
CA SER A 18 6.84 6.47 -17.24
C SER A 18 8.24 6.33 -17.85
N LYS A 19 9.27 6.92 -17.24
CA LYS A 19 10.68 6.90 -17.71
C LYS A 19 11.65 6.35 -16.67
N GLN A 20 11.12 5.70 -15.63
CA GLN A 20 11.90 5.17 -14.52
C GLN A 20 11.63 3.68 -14.40
N GLU A 21 12.63 2.91 -14.00
CA GLU A 21 12.38 1.57 -13.50
C GLU A 21 11.64 1.67 -12.18
N VAL A 22 10.53 0.95 -12.10
CA VAL A 22 9.66 0.97 -10.92
C VAL A 22 9.33 -0.43 -10.46
N GLY A 23 9.36 -0.60 -9.14
CA GLY A 23 8.75 -1.74 -8.47
C GLY A 23 7.28 -1.47 -8.21
N VAL A 24 6.42 -2.45 -8.46
CA VAL A 24 4.98 -2.34 -8.17
C VAL A 24 4.55 -3.53 -7.32
N ALA A 25 3.83 -3.26 -6.24
CA ALA A 25 3.21 -4.27 -5.40
C ALA A 25 1.75 -3.92 -5.14
N MET A 26 0.87 -4.92 -5.19
CA MET A 26 -0.51 -4.80 -4.75
C MET A 26 -0.67 -5.57 -3.44
N ILE A 27 -1.29 -4.93 -2.47
CA ILE A 27 -1.71 -5.54 -1.21
C ILE A 27 -3.23 -5.65 -1.26
N ASP A 28 -3.72 -6.85 -0.98
CA ASP A 28 -5.13 -7.13 -0.74
C ASP A 28 -5.27 -7.70 0.67
N LEU A 29 -6.36 -7.36 1.36
CA LEU A 29 -6.64 -7.87 2.69
C LEU A 29 -7.56 -9.09 2.57
N ASP A 30 -6.98 -10.27 2.75
CA ASP A 30 -7.72 -11.54 2.71
C ASP A 30 -8.95 -11.50 3.62
N ASP A 31 -10.11 -11.93 3.09
CA ASP A 31 -11.39 -11.99 3.80
C ASP A 31 -11.89 -10.67 4.41
N PHE A 32 -11.43 -9.51 3.94
CA PHE A 32 -11.81 -8.22 4.53
C PHE A 32 -13.32 -7.93 4.48
N LYS A 33 -14.02 -8.39 3.43
CA LYS A 33 -15.48 -8.35 3.39
C LYS A 33 -16.11 -9.12 4.55
N ARG A 34 -15.66 -10.36 4.80
CA ARG A 34 -16.15 -11.19 5.91
C ARG A 34 -15.84 -10.56 7.26
N PHE A 35 -14.68 -9.92 7.40
CA PHE A 35 -14.36 -9.14 8.59
C PHE A 35 -15.36 -7.99 8.79
N ASN A 36 -15.64 -7.20 7.74
CA ASN A 36 -16.63 -6.13 7.81
C ASN A 36 -18.05 -6.64 8.13
N ASP A 37 -18.44 -7.79 7.58
CA ASP A 37 -19.74 -8.39 7.86
C ASP A 37 -19.86 -8.82 9.34
N ASN A 38 -18.77 -9.27 9.97
CA ASN A 38 -18.75 -9.71 11.37
C ASN A 38 -18.56 -8.57 12.38
N TYR A 39 -17.76 -7.56 12.06
CA TYR A 39 -17.34 -6.52 13.01
C TYR A 39 -17.86 -5.11 12.65
N GLY A 40 -18.41 -4.93 11.45
CA GLY A 40 -18.91 -3.65 10.95
C GLY A 40 -17.84 -2.78 10.29
N HIS A 41 -18.27 -1.97 9.32
CA HIS A 41 -17.40 -1.11 8.50
C HIS A 41 -16.52 -0.14 9.32
N ALA A 42 -17.00 0.33 10.48
CA ALA A 42 -16.22 1.21 11.35
C ALA A 42 -14.93 0.53 11.84
N TYR A 43 -14.97 -0.77 12.13
CA TYR A 43 -13.77 -1.53 12.49
C TYR A 43 -12.88 -1.82 11.28
N GLY A 44 -13.47 -2.07 10.11
CA GLY A 44 -12.73 -2.16 8.85
C GLY A 44 -11.93 -0.89 8.54
N ASP A 45 -12.56 0.28 8.71
CA ASP A 45 -11.90 1.58 8.55
C ASP A 45 -10.72 1.76 9.53
N LEU A 46 -10.83 1.24 10.76
CA LEU A 46 -9.72 1.23 11.72
C LEU A 46 -8.57 0.32 11.27
N VAL A 47 -8.86 -0.87 10.75
CA VAL A 47 -7.86 -1.80 10.20
C VAL A 47 -7.12 -1.14 9.05
N LEU A 48 -7.85 -0.62 8.07
CA LEU A 48 -7.25 0.09 6.94
C LEU A 48 -6.41 1.28 7.43
N THR A 49 -6.85 1.98 8.50
CA THR A 49 -6.16 3.19 8.98
C THR A 49 -4.83 2.83 9.62
N ARG A 50 -4.80 1.73 10.38
CA ARG A 50 -3.56 1.18 10.94
C ARG A 50 -2.62 0.71 9.83
N LEU A 51 -3.13 -0.01 8.83
CA LEU A 51 -2.35 -0.43 7.67
C LEU A 51 -1.75 0.77 6.92
N SER A 52 -2.56 1.79 6.66
CA SER A 52 -2.12 3.02 5.98
C SER A 52 -0.99 3.73 6.74
N ARG A 53 -1.09 3.79 8.08
CA ARG A 53 -0.05 4.39 8.93
C ARG A 53 1.21 3.54 9.00
N TYR A 54 1.05 2.22 9.07
CA TYR A 54 2.16 1.28 9.05
C TYR A 54 2.94 1.40 7.74
N LEU A 55 2.22 1.40 6.61
CA LEU A 55 2.78 1.62 5.30
C LEU A 55 3.52 2.96 5.21
N GLN A 56 2.96 4.06 5.70
CA GLN A 56 3.64 5.36 5.71
C GLN A 56 4.89 5.41 6.60
N LYS A 57 4.89 4.68 7.72
CA LYS A 57 5.99 4.67 8.70
C LYS A 57 7.16 3.82 8.22
N ASP A 58 6.89 2.76 7.46
CA ASP A 58 7.92 1.90 6.85
C ASP A 58 8.29 2.36 5.44
N SER A 59 7.39 3.05 4.73
CA SER A 59 7.64 3.70 3.43
C SER A 59 8.40 5.03 3.56
N MET A 60 9.10 5.27 4.67
CA MET A 60 9.87 6.49 4.92
C MET A 60 11.19 6.56 4.15
N ASN A 61 11.16 6.10 2.90
CA ASN A 61 12.20 6.41 1.93
C ASN A 61 11.53 7.15 0.77
N GLU A 62 12.14 8.21 0.25
CA GLU A 62 11.59 9.08 -0.81
C GLU A 62 11.18 8.31 -2.07
N HIS A 63 11.62 7.05 -2.16
CA HIS A 63 11.39 6.10 -3.22
C HIS A 63 10.01 5.43 -3.22
N LEU A 64 9.21 5.50 -2.15
CA LEU A 64 7.96 4.73 -2.04
C LEU A 64 6.72 5.64 -1.99
N ARG A 65 5.70 5.30 -2.79
CA ARG A 65 4.36 5.89 -2.70
C ARG A 65 3.28 4.83 -2.62
N CYS A 66 2.34 5.05 -1.70
CA CYS A 66 1.24 4.14 -1.44
C CYS A 66 -0.10 4.79 -1.84
N TYR A 67 -0.93 4.02 -2.54
CA TYR A 67 -2.22 4.44 -3.09
C TYR A 67 -3.31 3.48 -2.67
N ARG A 68 -4.44 4.00 -2.17
CA ARG A 68 -5.66 3.20 -2.06
C ARG A 68 -6.27 3.04 -3.45
N TYR A 69 -6.15 1.83 -4.01
CA TYR A 69 -6.63 1.49 -5.34
C TYR A 69 -8.11 1.12 -5.34
N GLY A 70 -8.52 0.34 -4.33
CA GLY A 70 -9.86 -0.18 -4.13
C GLY A 70 -10.36 0.00 -2.69
N GLY A 71 -11.36 -0.81 -2.29
CA GLY A 71 -11.89 -0.79 -0.93
C GLY A 71 -10.85 -1.19 0.10
N ASP A 72 -10.28 -2.37 -0.09
CA ASP A 72 -9.23 -3.07 0.66
C ASP A 72 -7.89 -3.10 -0.09
N GLU A 73 -7.90 -2.83 -1.39
CA GLU A 73 -6.72 -2.90 -2.24
C GLU A 73 -5.82 -1.66 -2.08
N ILE A 74 -4.52 -1.90 -1.83
CA ILE A 74 -3.49 -0.87 -1.73
C ILE A 74 -2.37 -1.15 -2.73
N LEU A 75 -2.10 -0.17 -3.59
CA LEU A 75 -1.00 -0.18 -4.56
C LEU A 75 0.22 0.54 -3.98
N ILE A 76 1.38 -0.10 -4.05
CA ILE A 76 2.68 0.49 -3.72
C ILE A 76 3.47 0.62 -5.02
N ILE A 77 4.01 1.83 -5.25
CA ILE A 77 4.96 2.10 -6.33
C ILE A 77 6.28 2.52 -5.69
N ALA A 78 7.34 1.81 -6.06
CA ALA A 78 8.71 2.12 -5.71
C ALA A 78 9.47 2.65 -6.94
N SER A 79 10.18 3.76 -6.80
CA SER A 79 10.98 4.36 -7.87
C SER A 79 12.34 4.77 -7.35
N GLY A 80 13.40 4.50 -8.12
CA GLY A 80 14.78 4.82 -7.72
C GLY A 80 15.37 3.88 -6.67
N LEU A 81 14.86 2.64 -6.57
CA LEU A 81 15.51 1.57 -5.82
C LEU A 81 16.48 0.81 -6.73
N GLU A 82 17.58 0.30 -6.16
CA GLU A 82 18.46 -0.64 -6.86
C GLU A 82 17.76 -1.99 -7.08
N ASP A 83 18.23 -2.70 -8.10
CA ASP A 83 17.66 -3.99 -8.51
C ASP A 83 17.68 -5.01 -7.36
N GLY A 84 16.52 -5.57 -7.05
CA GLY A 84 16.35 -6.62 -6.03
C GLY A 84 16.01 -6.14 -4.61
N ASP A 85 16.13 -4.85 -4.29
CA ASP A 85 15.77 -4.33 -2.96
C ASP A 85 14.26 -4.26 -2.75
N PHE A 86 13.51 -3.95 -3.81
CA PHE A 86 12.05 -3.87 -3.75
C PHE A 86 11.42 -5.22 -3.33
N VAL A 87 11.84 -6.32 -3.96
CA VAL A 87 11.29 -7.65 -3.66
C VAL A 87 11.64 -8.10 -2.24
N LYS A 88 12.86 -7.81 -1.76
CA LYS A 88 13.26 -8.10 -0.37
C LYS A 88 12.39 -7.31 0.61
N ASN A 89 12.16 -6.03 0.36
CA ASN A 89 11.31 -5.17 1.19
C ASN A 89 9.86 -5.67 1.22
N CYS A 90 9.30 -6.07 0.08
CA CYS A 90 7.96 -6.68 0.04
C CYS A 90 7.88 -7.98 0.86
N ARG A 91 8.92 -8.83 0.80
CA ARG A 91 8.97 -10.07 1.61
C ARG A 91 9.05 -9.77 3.10
N PHE A 92 9.90 -8.83 3.50
CA PHE A 92 10.02 -8.39 4.88
C PHE A 92 8.69 -7.81 5.39
N PHE A 93 8.04 -6.97 4.61
CA PHE A 93 6.72 -6.41 4.92
C PHE A 93 5.68 -7.52 5.17
N LYS A 94 5.59 -8.50 4.25
CA LYS A 94 4.65 -9.62 4.39
C LYS A 94 4.88 -10.43 5.67
N LEU A 95 6.14 -10.64 6.07
CA LEU A 95 6.47 -11.37 7.29
C LEU A 95 6.11 -10.60 8.57
N ASN A 96 6.29 -9.27 8.58
CA ASN A 96 5.99 -8.45 9.75
C ASN A 96 4.49 -8.16 9.93
N MET A 97 3.69 -8.20 8.86
CA MET A 97 2.23 -8.10 8.97
C MET A 97 1.57 -9.33 9.61
N LEU A 98 2.26 -10.47 9.68
CA LEU A 98 1.74 -11.72 10.27
C LEU A 98 2.08 -11.89 11.76
N ASN A 99 2.81 -10.94 12.36
CA ASN A 99 3.19 -10.92 13.78
C ASN A 99 2.45 -9.82 14.54
#